data_AF-A0A7Z2YDI9-F1
#
_entry.id   AF-A0A7Z2YDI9-F1
#
_cell.length_a   1.000
_cell.length_b   1.000
_cell.length_c   1.000
_cell.angle_alpha   90.00
_cell.angle_beta   90.00
_cell.angle_gamma   90.00
#
_symmetry.space_group_name_H-M   'P 1'
#
loop_
_entity.id
_entity.type
_entity.pdbx_description
1 polymer ?
#
loop_
_entity_poly.entity_id
_entity_poly.type
_entity_poly.pdbx_seq_one_letter_code
_entity_poly.pdbx_strand_id
1 'polypeptide(L)'
;MQVSRKEGRVLSDALVKWREQGVISEQEYQRLNSAYTVSSFDWKQLAKYSFYFAILSILISVLIAIGDQWLIELFQKLFSAPDIAKCGFFIACSILFYFLGMKSRESQPHKIFSNEAFMLVGVLSNAVAIHFLGEAFAIEDTTYLMAFATVNYAVLGILMPSHIVWGFSLLSVGLWFAIEAAFPFGLGEYFLGVNVPIRFALMGALMTAGGYYLFVRKTNLLSFYITTKLIGLAYLFISLWVVSIFGNYVSVVEWDKVSQLSLIHWSILLTFVSAYAVYYGVKQKDDIVKIYGLTFFFINLYTRYFEYFWEDLHKALFFAILALSFWFFGSRAEKIYQISLVTPSSKE
;
A
#
# COMPACT_ATOMS: atom_id res chain seq x y z
N MET A 1 2.43 -28.35 -21.08
CA MET A 1 2.32 -27.08 -20.32
C MET A 1 3.59 -26.85 -19.53
N GLN A 2 4.17 -25.65 -19.52
CA GLN A 2 5.30 -25.34 -18.64
C GLN A 2 4.78 -24.79 -17.31
N VAL A 3 5.26 -25.35 -16.20
CA VAL A 3 4.83 -24.98 -14.84
C VAL A 3 6.04 -24.64 -13.98
N SER A 4 5.90 -23.73 -13.03
CA SER A 4 6.98 -23.40 -12.09
C SER A 4 7.35 -24.62 -11.22
N ARG A 5 8.52 -24.62 -10.57
CA ARG A 5 8.90 -25.71 -9.64
C ARG A 5 7.87 -25.96 -8.54
N LYS A 6 7.26 -24.89 -8.02
CA LYS A 6 6.22 -25.01 -6.98
C LYS A 6 4.96 -25.67 -7.55
N GLU A 7 4.48 -25.19 -8.69
CA GLU A 7 3.30 -25.77 -9.36
C GLU A 7 3.55 -27.22 -9.81
N GLY A 8 4.75 -27.50 -10.32
CA GLY A 8 5.17 -28.86 -10.70
C GLY A 8 5.21 -29.83 -9.53
N ARG A 9 5.70 -29.41 -8.34
CA ARG A 9 5.59 -30.22 -7.11
C ARG A 9 4.14 -30.48 -6.74
N VAL A 10 3.28 -29.45 -6.76
CA VAL A 10 1.86 -29.60 -6.44
C VAL A 10 1.16 -30.56 -7.41
N LEU A 11 1.43 -30.45 -8.71
CA LEU A 11 0.87 -31.33 -9.74
C LEU A 11 1.36 -32.78 -9.58
N SER A 12 2.66 -32.97 -9.33
CA SER A 12 3.25 -34.28 -9.07
C SER A 12 2.63 -34.94 -7.83
N ASP A 13 2.55 -34.20 -6.71
CA ASP A 13 1.98 -34.70 -5.45
C ASP A 13 0.49 -35.01 -5.58
N ALA A 14 -0.26 -34.21 -6.34
CA ALA A 14 -1.67 -34.45 -6.64
C ALA A 14 -1.88 -35.71 -7.50
N LEU A 15 -1.08 -35.88 -8.56
CA LEU A 15 -1.14 -37.05 -9.43
C LEU A 15 -0.80 -38.35 -8.69
N VAL A 16 0.20 -38.31 -7.80
CA VAL A 16 0.55 -39.47 -6.96
C VAL A 16 -0.62 -39.82 -6.02
N LYS A 17 -1.21 -38.84 -5.34
CA LYS A 17 -2.37 -39.05 -4.45
C LYS A 17 -3.59 -39.57 -5.22
N TRP A 18 -3.90 -39.03 -6.39
CA TRP A 18 -5.04 -39.48 -7.20
C TRP A 18 -4.85 -40.90 -7.72
N ARG A 19 -3.62 -41.30 -8.05
CA ARG A 19 -3.29 -42.68 -8.37
C ARG A 19 -3.48 -43.60 -7.17
N GLU A 20 -2.97 -43.22 -5.99
CA GLU A 20 -3.10 -43.99 -4.75
C GLU A 20 -4.56 -44.14 -4.29
N GLN A 21 -5.39 -43.13 -4.54
CA GLN A 21 -6.83 -43.14 -4.22
C GLN A 21 -7.68 -43.83 -5.31
N GLY A 22 -7.08 -44.31 -6.40
CA GLY A 22 -7.78 -44.96 -7.50
C GLY A 22 -8.67 -44.03 -8.34
N VAL A 23 -8.46 -42.70 -8.23
CA VAL A 23 -9.21 -41.68 -8.99
C VAL A 23 -8.78 -41.66 -10.46
N ILE A 24 -7.51 -42.00 -10.74
CA ILE A 24 -6.95 -42.09 -12.09
C ILE A 24 -6.26 -43.45 -12.30
N SER A 25 -6.34 -43.96 -13.52
CA SER A 25 -5.62 -45.18 -13.93
C SER A 25 -4.11 -44.94 -14.11
N GLU A 26 -3.31 -46.01 -14.10
CA GLU A 26 -1.86 -45.90 -14.33
C GLU A 26 -1.53 -45.30 -15.71
N GLN A 27 -2.36 -45.58 -16.73
CA GLN A 27 -2.22 -44.97 -18.05
C GLN A 27 -2.51 -43.47 -18.04
N GLU A 28 -3.53 -43.03 -17.30
CA GLU A 28 -3.85 -41.60 -17.15
C GLU A 28 -2.80 -40.86 -16.34
N TYR A 29 -2.24 -41.49 -15.30
CA TYR A 29 -1.12 -40.95 -14.54
C TYR A 29 0.08 -40.66 -15.47
N GLN A 30 0.50 -41.63 -16.29
CA GLN A 30 1.62 -41.40 -17.20
C GLN A 30 1.32 -40.35 -18.27
N ARG A 31 0.09 -40.32 -18.79
CA ARG A 31 -0.34 -39.31 -19.77
C ARG A 31 -0.37 -37.90 -19.17
N LEU A 32 -0.86 -37.74 -17.94
CA LEU A 32 -0.93 -36.44 -17.26
C LEU A 32 0.44 -35.98 -16.78
N ASN A 33 1.28 -36.90 -16.31
CA ASN A 33 2.63 -36.58 -15.84
C ASN A 33 3.57 -36.18 -16.99
N SER A 34 3.32 -36.69 -18.21
CA SER A 34 4.04 -36.27 -19.42
C SER A 34 3.44 -35.02 -20.10
N ALA A 35 2.23 -34.60 -19.72
CA ALA A 35 1.56 -33.43 -20.30
C ALA A 35 2.12 -32.08 -19.80
N TYR A 36 2.84 -32.07 -18.68
CA TYR A 36 3.51 -30.88 -18.17
C TYR A 36 5.01 -31.08 -18.02
N THR A 37 5.75 -29.99 -18.19
CA THR A 37 7.19 -29.96 -17.97
C THR A 37 7.48 -28.91 -16.91
N VAL A 38 8.25 -29.29 -15.89
CA VAL A 38 8.64 -28.37 -14.84
C VAL A 38 9.73 -27.46 -15.39
N SER A 39 9.44 -26.15 -15.46
CA SER A 39 10.47 -25.16 -15.77
C SER A 39 11.56 -25.25 -14.70
N SER A 40 12.79 -25.49 -15.15
CA SER A 40 13.95 -25.64 -14.27
C SER A 40 14.29 -24.35 -13.50
N PHE A 41 13.80 -23.20 -13.98
CA PHE A 41 14.13 -21.85 -13.53
C PHE A 41 12.89 -20.96 -13.31
N ASP A 42 12.85 -20.25 -12.18
CA ASP A 42 11.73 -19.37 -11.78
C ASP A 42 11.92 -17.96 -12.36
N TRP A 43 11.50 -17.78 -13.62
CA TRP A 43 11.57 -16.51 -14.34
C TRP A 43 10.79 -15.38 -13.65
N LYS A 44 9.74 -15.70 -12.90
CA LYS A 44 8.93 -14.71 -12.17
C LYS A 44 9.73 -14.15 -11.00
N GLN A 45 10.42 -15.02 -10.26
CA GLN A 45 11.26 -14.61 -9.15
C GLN A 45 12.52 -13.87 -9.63
N LEU A 46 13.14 -14.32 -10.73
CA LEU A 46 14.22 -13.57 -11.38
C LEU A 46 13.75 -12.17 -11.78
N ALA A 47 12.62 -12.06 -12.50
CA ALA A 47 12.09 -10.76 -12.91
C ALA A 47 11.85 -9.83 -11.71
N LYS A 48 11.22 -10.35 -10.64
CA LYS A 48 10.97 -9.58 -9.41
C LYS A 48 12.27 -9.04 -8.79
N TYR A 49 13.29 -9.89 -8.64
CA TYR A 49 14.56 -9.46 -8.06
C TYR A 49 15.36 -8.57 -9.00
N SER A 50 15.32 -8.80 -10.32
CA SER A 50 15.92 -7.92 -11.32
C SER A 50 15.32 -6.52 -11.27
N PHE A 51 14.02 -6.38 -11.04
CA PHE A 51 13.39 -5.07 -10.82
C PHE A 51 13.84 -4.42 -9.52
N TYR A 52 13.99 -5.18 -8.42
CA TYR A 52 14.57 -4.63 -7.18
C TYR A 52 16.02 -4.17 -7.37
N PHE A 53 16.83 -4.97 -8.07
CA PHE A 53 18.19 -4.58 -8.44
C PHE A 53 18.19 -3.37 -9.35
N ALA A 54 17.29 -3.26 -10.32
CA ALA A 54 17.19 -2.07 -11.18
C ALA A 54 16.87 -0.81 -10.37
N ILE A 55 15.93 -0.89 -9.42
CA ILE A 55 15.63 0.23 -8.51
C ILE A 55 16.86 0.59 -7.68
N LEU A 56 17.52 -0.40 -7.08
CA LEU A 56 18.73 -0.18 -6.29
C LEU A 56 19.87 0.42 -7.13
N SER A 57 20.06 -0.04 -8.36
CA SER A 57 21.03 0.49 -9.31
C SER A 57 20.72 1.92 -9.71
N ILE A 58 19.44 2.29 -9.88
CA ILE A 58 19.04 3.68 -10.10
C ILE A 58 19.38 4.54 -8.88
N LEU A 59 19.08 4.05 -7.67
CA LEU A 59 19.43 4.77 -6.42
C LEU A 59 20.93 4.97 -6.27
N ILE A 60 21.72 3.92 -6.52
CA ILE A 60 23.19 3.97 -6.50
C ILE A 60 23.70 4.90 -7.60
N SER A 61 23.12 4.86 -8.80
CA SER A 61 23.47 5.76 -9.91
C SER A 61 23.23 7.22 -9.55
N VAL A 62 22.12 7.53 -8.87
CA VAL A 62 21.84 8.88 -8.39
C VAL A 62 22.85 9.31 -7.32
N LEU A 63 23.19 8.42 -6.38
CA LEU A 63 24.20 8.69 -5.35
C LEU A 63 25.60 8.93 -5.94
N ILE A 64 25.99 8.15 -6.95
CA ILE A 64 27.27 8.32 -7.65
C ILE A 64 27.24 9.58 -8.53
N ALA A 65 26.11 9.88 -9.18
CA ALA A 65 25.93 11.08 -9.99
C ALA A 65 26.12 12.38 -9.19
N ILE A 66 25.81 12.38 -7.90
CA ILE A 66 26.06 13.52 -6.99
C ILE A 66 27.56 13.80 -6.81
N GLY A 67 28.45 12.84 -7.11
CA GLY A 67 29.91 13.01 -7.04
C GLY A 67 30.59 13.26 -8.39
N ASP A 68 29.87 13.22 -9.52
CA ASP A 68 30.43 13.41 -10.85
C ASP A 68 30.29 14.88 -11.29
N GLN A 69 31.43 15.55 -11.52
CA GLN A 69 31.50 16.97 -11.87
C GLN A 69 30.65 17.35 -13.10
N TRP A 70 30.56 16.49 -14.11
CA TRP A 70 29.76 16.78 -15.31
C TRP A 70 28.26 16.72 -15.02
N LEU A 71 27.82 15.72 -14.24
CA LEU A 71 26.44 15.62 -13.77
C LEU A 71 26.12 16.76 -12.81
N ILE A 72 27.01 17.08 -11.86
CA ILE A 72 26.86 18.23 -10.98
C ILE A 72 26.70 19.52 -11.78
N GLU A 73 27.48 19.74 -12.85
CA GLU A 73 27.32 20.91 -13.72
C GLU A 73 26.00 20.90 -14.51
N LEU A 74 25.56 19.74 -15.01
CA LEU A 74 24.25 19.59 -15.66
C LEU A 74 23.10 19.85 -14.67
N PHE A 75 23.19 19.29 -13.47
CA PHE A 75 22.29 19.53 -12.35
C PHE A 75 22.35 21.02 -11.97
N GLN A 76 23.52 21.63 -11.83
CA GLN A 76 23.66 23.06 -11.53
C GLN A 76 23.02 23.91 -12.62
N LYS A 77 23.20 23.61 -13.92
CA LYS A 77 22.53 24.35 -15.00
C LYS A 77 21.02 24.14 -14.99
N LEU A 78 20.56 22.91 -14.76
CA LEU A 78 19.13 22.57 -14.67
C LEU A 78 18.48 23.24 -13.45
N PHE A 79 19.17 23.29 -12.31
CA PHE A 79 18.73 23.90 -11.05
C PHE A 79 18.93 25.43 -11.03
N SER A 80 19.82 25.98 -11.86
CA SER A 80 19.99 27.43 -12.07
C SER A 80 19.02 28.01 -13.10
N ALA A 81 18.32 27.16 -13.87
CA ALA A 81 17.31 27.62 -14.80
C ALA A 81 16.14 28.29 -14.04
N PRO A 82 15.38 29.21 -14.68
CA PRO A 82 14.15 29.73 -14.09
C PRO A 82 13.17 28.61 -13.76
N ASP A 83 12.42 28.72 -12.67
CA ASP A 83 11.53 27.65 -12.21
C ASP A 83 10.43 27.32 -13.23
N ILE A 84 10.01 28.30 -14.03
CA ILE A 84 9.09 28.07 -15.15
C ILE A 84 9.68 27.14 -16.23
N ALA A 85 10.99 27.21 -16.48
CA ALA A 85 11.67 26.34 -17.43
C ALA A 85 11.79 24.91 -16.88
N LYS A 86 12.09 24.77 -15.58
CA LYS A 86 12.07 23.46 -14.90
C LYS A 86 10.68 22.84 -14.92
N CYS A 87 9.65 23.63 -14.60
CA CYS A 87 8.25 23.22 -14.68
C CYS A 87 7.91 22.71 -16.09
N GLY A 88 8.22 23.48 -17.14
CA GLY A 88 7.98 23.07 -18.53
C GLY A 88 8.71 21.77 -18.91
N PHE A 89 9.96 21.61 -18.49
CA PHE A 89 10.72 20.37 -18.71
C PHE A 89 10.05 19.15 -18.06
N PHE A 90 9.66 19.25 -16.78
CA PHE A 90 9.04 18.14 -16.07
C PHE A 90 7.61 17.85 -16.56
N ILE A 91 6.87 18.85 -17.04
CA ILE A 91 5.60 18.64 -17.76
C ILE A 91 5.85 17.82 -19.02
N ALA A 92 6.85 18.18 -19.84
CA ALA A 92 7.18 17.45 -21.05
C ALA A 92 7.59 16.00 -20.76
N CYS A 93 8.41 15.79 -19.72
CA CYS A 93 8.75 14.44 -19.25
C CYS A 93 7.51 13.66 -18.81
N SER A 94 6.63 14.27 -18.01
CA SER A 94 5.42 13.62 -17.53
C SER A 94 4.50 13.19 -18.69
N ILE A 95 4.26 14.07 -19.66
CA ILE A 95 3.48 13.77 -20.87
C ILE A 95 4.13 12.63 -21.66
N LEU A 96 5.44 12.68 -21.88
CA LEU A 96 6.17 11.64 -22.60
C LEU A 96 6.01 10.28 -21.93
N PHE A 97 6.22 10.20 -20.61
CA PHE A 97 6.15 8.93 -19.90
C PHE A 97 4.74 8.37 -19.79
N TYR A 98 3.72 9.23 -19.62
CA TYR A 98 2.32 8.79 -19.72
C TYR A 98 2.00 8.26 -21.12
N PHE A 99 2.43 8.95 -22.17
CA PHE A 99 2.25 8.51 -23.55
C PHE A 99 2.93 7.16 -23.81
N LEU A 100 4.19 6.99 -23.38
CA LEU A 100 4.93 5.73 -23.48
C LEU A 100 4.24 4.61 -22.70
N GLY A 101 3.74 4.89 -21.49
CA GLY A 101 2.98 3.95 -20.68
C GLY A 101 1.70 3.47 -21.36
N MET A 102 0.91 4.39 -21.93
CA MET A 102 -0.30 4.05 -22.67
C MET A 102 0.00 3.25 -23.94
N LYS A 103 0.95 3.72 -24.77
CA LYS A 103 1.36 3.03 -26.00
C LYS A 103 1.92 1.64 -25.74
N SER A 104 2.71 1.46 -24.68
CA SER A 104 3.23 0.15 -24.28
C SER A 104 2.11 -0.76 -23.78
N ARG A 105 1.06 -0.21 -23.14
CA ARG A 105 -0.09 -0.99 -22.69
C ARG A 105 -0.91 -1.54 -23.87
N GLU A 106 -1.07 -0.78 -24.94
CA GLU A 106 -1.75 -1.22 -26.16
C GLU A 106 -0.93 -2.24 -26.95
N SER A 107 0.37 -1.97 -27.13
CA SER A 107 1.24 -2.83 -27.95
C SER A 107 1.73 -4.08 -27.22
N GLN A 108 1.93 -4.02 -25.90
CA GLN A 108 2.47 -5.12 -25.08
C GLN A 108 1.69 -5.25 -23.75
N PRO A 109 0.43 -5.70 -23.77
CA PRO A 109 -0.42 -5.79 -22.57
C PRO A 109 0.14 -6.73 -21.48
N HIS A 110 0.93 -7.73 -21.88
CA HIS A 110 1.53 -8.72 -20.97
C HIS A 110 2.67 -8.14 -20.10
N LYS A 111 3.23 -6.97 -20.44
CA LYS A 111 4.31 -6.32 -19.68
C LYS A 111 3.80 -5.37 -18.60
N ILE A 112 2.94 -5.89 -17.71
CA ILE A 112 2.24 -5.11 -16.68
C ILE A 112 3.21 -4.25 -15.86
N PHE A 113 4.31 -4.83 -15.36
CA PHE A 113 5.27 -4.11 -14.53
C PHE A 113 6.00 -2.96 -15.26
N SER A 114 6.39 -3.18 -16.52
CA SER A 114 7.06 -2.13 -17.31
C SER A 114 6.09 -1.00 -17.67
N ASN A 115 4.84 -1.34 -17.99
CA ASN A 115 3.80 -0.36 -18.29
C ASN A 115 3.50 0.51 -17.06
N GLU A 116 3.39 -0.11 -15.87
CA GLU A 116 3.20 0.62 -14.61
C GLU A 116 4.44 1.43 -14.19
N ALA A 117 5.66 0.99 -14.53
CA ALA A 117 6.87 1.76 -14.29
C ALA A 117 6.88 3.09 -15.06
N PHE A 118 6.46 3.09 -16.34
CA PHE A 118 6.30 4.33 -17.10
C PHE A 118 5.27 5.26 -16.46
N MET A 119 4.12 4.73 -16.01
CA MET A 119 3.11 5.52 -15.29
C MET A 119 3.66 6.13 -14.01
N LEU A 120 4.44 5.37 -13.23
CA LEU A 120 5.07 5.87 -12.01
C LEU A 120 6.06 7.02 -12.29
N VAL A 121 6.93 6.88 -13.29
CA VAL A 121 7.86 7.97 -13.67
C VAL A 121 7.10 9.20 -14.15
N GLY A 122 6.00 9.01 -14.89
CA GLY A 122 5.11 10.11 -15.31
C GLY A 122 4.49 10.84 -14.12
N VAL A 123 4.04 10.10 -13.10
CA VAL A 123 3.48 10.64 -11.85
C VAL A 123 4.53 11.41 -11.04
N LEU A 124 5.72 10.85 -10.88
CA LEU A 124 6.81 11.51 -10.14
C LEU A 124 7.28 12.77 -10.85
N SER A 125 7.40 12.74 -12.19
CA SER A 125 7.72 13.93 -12.98
C SER A 125 6.65 15.00 -12.83
N ASN A 126 5.37 14.61 -12.79
CA ASN A 126 4.26 15.54 -12.56
C ASN A 126 4.32 16.19 -11.16
N ALA A 127 4.72 15.44 -10.13
CA ALA A 127 4.85 15.99 -8.78
C ALA A 127 5.91 17.10 -8.75
N VAL A 128 7.05 16.85 -9.39
CA VAL A 128 8.14 17.84 -9.50
C VAL A 128 7.70 19.04 -10.35
N ALA A 129 6.94 18.82 -11.42
CA ALA A 129 6.37 19.90 -12.21
C ALA A 129 5.45 20.80 -11.38
N ILE A 130 4.56 20.23 -10.56
CA ILE A 130 3.65 20.99 -9.69
C ILE A 130 4.42 21.78 -8.64
N HIS A 131 5.49 21.23 -8.08
CA HIS A 131 6.34 21.96 -7.15
C HIS A 131 6.97 23.21 -7.82
N PHE A 132 7.61 23.05 -8.97
CA PHE A 132 8.19 24.19 -9.69
C PHE A 132 7.14 25.15 -10.26
N LEU A 133 5.92 24.69 -10.53
CA LEU A 133 4.80 25.56 -10.84
C LEU A 133 4.49 26.51 -9.68
N GLY A 134 4.49 25.98 -8.45
CA GLY A 134 4.34 26.77 -7.23
C GLY A 134 5.40 27.86 -7.10
N GLU A 135 6.67 27.47 -7.24
CA GLU A 135 7.80 28.41 -7.19
C GLU A 135 7.72 29.47 -8.31
N ALA A 136 7.42 29.06 -9.54
CA ALA A 136 7.35 29.96 -10.70
C ALA A 136 6.26 31.03 -10.56
N PHE A 137 5.15 30.72 -9.89
CA PHE A 137 4.05 31.66 -9.63
C PHE A 137 4.10 32.27 -8.22
N ALA A 138 5.17 32.02 -7.45
CA ALA A 138 5.32 32.45 -6.07
C ALA A 138 4.09 32.12 -5.20
N ILE A 139 3.54 30.90 -5.36
CA ILE A 139 2.41 30.43 -4.56
C ILE A 139 2.92 30.04 -3.18
N GLU A 140 2.76 30.94 -2.22
CA GLU A 140 3.24 30.74 -0.84
C GLU A 140 2.45 29.66 -0.09
N ASP A 141 1.15 29.54 -0.35
CA ASP A 141 0.28 28.58 0.33
C ASP A 141 0.29 27.22 -0.38
N THR A 142 0.98 26.26 0.24
CA THR A 142 1.13 24.88 -0.24
C THR A 142 -0.21 24.14 -0.30
N THR A 143 -1.24 24.60 0.42
CA THR A 143 -2.59 24.02 0.42
C THR A 143 -3.20 24.07 -0.98
N TYR A 144 -3.13 25.21 -1.65
CA TYR A 144 -3.69 25.35 -3.02
C TYR A 144 -2.94 24.49 -4.02
N LEU A 145 -1.61 24.36 -3.88
CA LEU A 145 -0.80 23.48 -4.73
C LEU A 145 -1.18 22.02 -4.54
N MET A 146 -1.41 21.57 -3.31
CA MET A 146 -1.80 20.20 -3.04
C MET A 146 -3.25 19.89 -3.46
N ALA A 147 -4.15 20.87 -3.35
CA ALA A 147 -5.50 20.78 -3.90
C ALA A 147 -5.45 20.67 -5.44
N PHE A 148 -4.62 21.48 -6.10
CA PHE A 148 -4.39 21.40 -7.53
C PHE A 148 -3.80 20.03 -7.93
N ALA A 149 -2.80 19.53 -7.19
CA ALA A 149 -2.24 18.21 -7.42
C ALA A 149 -3.29 17.10 -7.32
N THR A 150 -4.17 17.17 -6.32
CA THR A 150 -5.27 16.24 -6.11
C THR A 150 -6.18 16.17 -7.34
N VAL A 151 -6.63 17.34 -7.82
CA VAL A 151 -7.50 17.45 -9.00
C VAL A 151 -6.76 16.98 -10.26
N ASN A 152 -5.50 17.39 -10.42
CA ASN A 152 -4.68 17.02 -11.57
C ASN A 152 -4.52 15.49 -11.68
N TYR A 153 -4.12 14.82 -10.60
CA TYR A 153 -4.00 13.36 -10.58
C TYR A 153 -5.36 12.65 -10.70
N ALA A 154 -6.43 13.22 -10.16
CA ALA A 154 -7.77 12.65 -10.31
C ALA A 154 -8.20 12.65 -11.79
N VAL A 155 -8.03 13.78 -12.48
CA VAL A 155 -8.32 13.92 -13.91
C VAL A 155 -7.45 12.97 -14.72
N LEU A 156 -6.14 12.96 -14.48
CA LEU A 156 -5.22 12.04 -15.18
C LEU A 156 -5.56 10.58 -14.91
N GLY A 157 -5.94 10.20 -13.70
CA GLY A 157 -6.33 8.83 -13.35
C GLY A 157 -7.65 8.39 -13.99
N ILE A 158 -8.59 9.31 -14.22
CA ILE A 158 -9.83 9.05 -14.95
C ILE A 158 -9.57 8.94 -16.44
N LEU A 159 -8.76 9.85 -17.01
CA LEU A 159 -8.40 9.84 -18.43
C LEU A 159 -7.52 8.63 -18.79
N MET A 160 -6.66 8.20 -17.86
CA MET A 160 -5.74 7.09 -18.01
C MET A 160 -5.99 6.10 -16.86
N PRO A 161 -6.86 5.09 -17.03
CA PRO A 161 -7.24 4.15 -15.97
C PRO A 161 -6.04 3.32 -15.48
N SER A 162 -5.26 3.89 -14.58
CA SER A 162 -4.10 3.32 -13.90
C SER A 162 -4.32 3.40 -12.40
N HIS A 163 -4.11 2.28 -11.73
CA HIS A 163 -4.21 2.20 -10.27
C HIS A 163 -3.15 3.05 -9.57
N ILE A 164 -1.98 3.23 -10.19
CA ILE A 164 -0.90 4.06 -9.63
C ILE A 164 -1.30 5.53 -9.67
N VAL A 165 -1.73 6.04 -10.83
CA VAL A 165 -2.12 7.45 -10.99
C VAL A 165 -3.28 7.79 -10.05
N TRP A 166 -4.29 6.92 -9.99
CA TRP A 166 -5.41 7.09 -9.06
C TRP A 166 -4.96 7.02 -7.59
N GLY A 167 -4.06 6.09 -7.27
CA GLY A 167 -3.49 5.97 -5.93
C GLY A 167 -2.80 7.27 -5.49
N PHE A 168 -2.04 7.91 -6.38
CA PHE A 168 -1.39 9.19 -6.10
C PHE A 168 -2.39 10.34 -5.94
N SER A 169 -3.51 10.34 -6.65
CA SER A 169 -4.60 11.29 -6.40
C SER A 169 -5.11 11.17 -4.96
N LEU A 170 -5.40 9.95 -4.51
CA LEU A 170 -5.88 9.70 -3.15
C LEU A 170 -4.82 10.00 -2.08
N LEU A 171 -3.54 9.76 -2.38
CA LEU A 171 -2.43 10.16 -1.51
C LEU A 171 -2.32 11.69 -1.40
N SER A 172 -2.50 12.39 -2.53
CA SER A 172 -2.51 13.85 -2.58
C SER A 172 -3.68 14.45 -1.80
N VAL A 173 -4.87 13.82 -1.82
CA VAL A 173 -5.99 14.19 -0.92
C VAL A 173 -5.54 14.14 0.54
N GLY A 174 -4.86 13.07 0.94
CA GLY A 174 -4.37 12.94 2.31
C GLY A 174 -3.33 13.99 2.66
N LEU A 175 -2.39 14.32 1.76
CA LEU A 175 -1.42 15.39 1.98
C LEU A 175 -2.09 16.77 2.06
N TRP A 176 -3.05 17.04 1.18
CA TRP A 176 -3.83 18.29 1.22
C TRP A 176 -4.56 18.42 2.56
N PHE A 177 -5.23 17.33 2.98
CA PHE A 177 -5.93 17.28 4.25
C PHE A 177 -4.99 17.42 5.45
N ALA A 178 -3.77 16.87 5.39
CA ALA A 178 -2.75 17.04 6.44
C ALA A 178 -2.39 18.51 6.64
N ILE A 179 -2.11 19.20 5.53
CA ILE A 179 -1.72 20.61 5.51
C ILE A 179 -2.87 21.46 6.08
N GLU A 180 -4.07 21.30 5.53
CA GLU A 180 -5.27 22.03 5.97
C GLU A 180 -5.60 21.79 7.45
N ALA A 181 -5.41 20.56 7.94
CA ALA A 181 -5.69 20.21 9.33
C ALA A 181 -4.60 20.69 10.30
N ALA A 182 -3.38 20.98 9.83
CA ALA A 182 -2.23 21.35 10.66
C ALA A 182 -2.05 22.87 10.84
N PHE A 183 -2.57 23.71 9.93
CA PHE A 183 -2.38 25.16 10.01
C PHE A 183 -3.32 25.86 11.01
N PRO A 184 -2.84 26.81 11.84
CA PRO A 184 -3.63 27.52 12.86
C PRO A 184 -4.83 28.32 12.31
N PHE A 185 -4.72 28.83 11.08
CA PHE A 185 -5.80 29.56 10.40
C PHE A 185 -6.71 28.67 9.54
N GLY A 186 -6.43 27.37 9.46
CA GLY A 186 -7.29 26.38 8.80
C GLY A 186 -8.32 25.79 9.77
N LEU A 187 -8.77 24.57 9.47
CA LEU A 187 -9.64 23.77 10.34
C LEU A 187 -9.01 23.43 11.72
N GLY A 188 -7.77 23.85 12.00
CA GLY A 188 -7.00 23.61 13.22
C GLY A 188 -7.75 23.89 14.52
N GLU A 189 -8.28 25.11 14.70
CA GLU A 189 -9.03 25.51 15.90
C GLU A 189 -10.53 25.16 15.85
N TYR A 190 -11.11 25.03 14.65
CA TYR A 190 -12.58 24.96 14.46
C TYR A 190 -13.15 23.56 14.19
N PHE A 191 -12.32 22.55 13.91
CA PHE A 191 -12.83 21.22 13.54
C PHE A 191 -12.97 20.30 14.76
N LEU A 192 -14.14 20.38 15.40
CA LEU A 192 -14.66 19.48 16.44
C LEU A 192 -13.78 19.29 17.69
N GLY A 193 -12.71 20.06 17.88
CA GLY A 193 -11.78 19.90 19.00
C GLY A 193 -11.02 18.57 18.97
N VAL A 194 -10.94 17.91 17.81
CA VAL A 194 -10.24 16.63 17.64
C VAL A 194 -8.92 16.84 16.89
N ASN A 195 -7.90 16.08 17.28
CA ASN A 195 -6.58 16.15 16.69
C ASN A 195 -6.53 15.57 15.27
N VAL A 196 -5.44 15.85 14.55
CA VAL A 196 -5.26 15.47 13.14
C VAL A 196 -5.48 13.96 12.91
N PRO A 197 -4.95 13.02 13.72
CA PRO A 197 -5.22 11.60 13.57
C PRO A 197 -6.71 11.21 13.57
N ILE A 198 -7.53 11.76 14.48
CA ILE A 198 -8.99 11.46 14.48
C ILE A 198 -9.64 11.95 13.19
N ARG A 199 -9.24 13.13 12.70
CA ARG A 199 -9.73 13.68 11.43
C ARG A 199 -9.39 12.77 10.25
N PHE A 200 -8.16 12.23 10.20
CA PHE A 200 -7.76 11.26 9.19
C PHE A 200 -8.52 9.94 9.29
N ALA A 201 -8.84 9.49 10.51
CA ALA A 201 -9.66 8.29 10.69
C ALA A 201 -11.05 8.46 10.07
N LEU A 202 -11.70 9.61 10.32
CA LEU A 202 -12.98 9.96 9.71
C LEU A 202 -12.88 10.06 8.18
N MET A 203 -11.85 10.74 7.67
CA MET A 203 -11.60 10.84 6.23
C MET A 203 -11.42 9.46 5.59
N GLY A 204 -10.62 8.58 6.20
CA GLY A 204 -10.43 7.21 5.72
C GLY A 204 -11.73 6.42 5.65
N ALA A 205 -12.56 6.49 6.70
CA ALA A 205 -13.87 5.85 6.72
C ALA A 205 -14.81 6.39 5.64
N LEU A 206 -14.88 7.72 5.49
CA LEU A 206 -15.68 8.38 4.45
C LEU A 206 -15.19 8.02 3.05
N MET A 207 -13.88 7.96 2.84
CA MET A 207 -13.30 7.60 1.56
C MET A 207 -13.60 6.14 1.18
N THR A 208 -13.52 5.21 2.13
CA THR A 208 -13.89 3.80 1.89
C THR A 208 -15.40 3.65 1.63
N ALA A 209 -16.26 4.27 2.43
CA ALA A 209 -17.71 4.17 2.28
C ALA A 209 -18.23 4.91 1.02
N GLY A 210 -17.72 6.12 0.79
CA GLY A 210 -18.01 6.92 -0.40
C GLY A 210 -17.50 6.26 -1.67
N GLY A 211 -16.30 5.70 -1.65
CA GLY A 211 -15.75 4.91 -2.75
C GLY A 211 -16.62 3.71 -3.09
N TYR A 212 -17.13 2.98 -2.09
CA TYR A 212 -18.07 1.87 -2.32
C TYR A 212 -19.37 2.37 -2.97
N TYR A 213 -19.96 3.43 -2.44
CA TYR A 213 -21.20 3.98 -2.97
C TYR A 213 -21.04 4.50 -4.41
N LEU A 214 -19.99 5.26 -4.69
CA LEU A 214 -19.74 5.84 -6.01
C LEU A 214 -19.34 4.77 -7.04
N PHE A 215 -18.32 3.97 -6.74
CA PHE A 215 -17.71 3.10 -7.74
C PHE A 215 -18.40 1.74 -7.87
N VAL A 216 -19.00 1.22 -6.80
CA VAL A 216 -19.69 -0.08 -6.86
C VAL A 216 -21.18 0.11 -7.15
N ARG A 217 -21.87 1.03 -6.46
CA ARG A 217 -23.32 1.19 -6.66
C ARG A 217 -23.70 2.10 -7.83
N LYS A 218 -22.94 3.16 -8.11
CA LYS A 218 -23.33 4.18 -9.11
C LYS A 218 -22.69 3.99 -10.48
N THR A 219 -21.38 3.75 -10.55
CA THR A 219 -20.65 3.79 -11.83
C THR A 219 -20.07 2.45 -12.31
N ASN A 220 -20.16 1.39 -11.51
CA ASN A 220 -19.61 0.05 -11.79
C ASN A 220 -18.10 0.04 -12.15
N LEU A 221 -17.35 1.00 -11.63
CA LEU A 221 -15.91 1.17 -11.84
C LEU A 221 -15.11 0.45 -10.73
N LEU A 222 -15.25 -0.87 -10.63
CA LEU A 222 -14.65 -1.67 -9.55
C LEU A 222 -13.12 -1.49 -9.44
N SER A 223 -12.42 -1.26 -10.54
CA SER A 223 -10.96 -1.07 -10.54
C SER A 223 -10.53 0.11 -9.67
N PHE A 224 -11.27 1.23 -9.71
CA PHE A 224 -11.00 2.40 -8.88
C PHE A 224 -11.37 2.17 -7.42
N TYR A 225 -12.41 1.37 -7.17
CA TYR A 225 -12.83 1.02 -5.81
C TYR A 225 -11.75 0.29 -5.03
N ILE A 226 -11.03 -0.67 -5.66
CA ILE A 226 -10.00 -1.46 -4.96
C ILE A 226 -8.91 -0.53 -4.41
N THR A 227 -8.36 0.35 -5.25
CA THR A 227 -7.33 1.32 -4.82
C THR A 227 -7.87 2.29 -3.76
N THR A 228 -9.10 2.80 -3.95
CA THR A 228 -9.75 3.70 -2.99
C THR A 228 -9.97 3.06 -1.63
N LYS A 229 -10.40 1.78 -1.62
CA LYS A 229 -10.58 0.99 -0.41
C LYS A 229 -9.26 0.76 0.31
N LEU A 230 -8.19 0.37 -0.40
CA LEU A 230 -6.87 0.14 0.18
C LEU A 230 -6.35 1.40 0.90
N ILE A 231 -6.38 2.56 0.22
CA ILE A 231 -5.87 3.80 0.80
C ILE A 231 -6.80 4.31 1.91
N GLY A 232 -8.12 4.19 1.76
CA GLY A 232 -9.08 4.61 2.79
C GLY A 232 -8.97 3.81 4.08
N LEU A 233 -8.81 2.48 3.97
CA LEU A 233 -8.55 1.63 5.13
C LEU A 233 -7.19 1.92 5.75
N ALA A 234 -6.16 2.24 4.95
CA ALA A 234 -4.87 2.67 5.47
C ALA A 234 -5.01 3.95 6.31
N TYR A 235 -5.69 4.98 5.80
CA TYR A 235 -5.95 6.20 6.56
C TYR A 235 -6.78 5.96 7.81
N LEU A 236 -7.81 5.11 7.73
CA LEU A 236 -8.62 4.76 8.90
C LEU A 236 -7.77 4.09 9.99
N PHE A 237 -7.13 2.98 9.65
CA PHE A 237 -6.49 2.11 10.64
C PHE A 237 -5.16 2.65 11.16
N ILE A 238 -4.32 3.25 10.30
CA ILE A 238 -3.08 3.88 10.75
C ILE A 238 -3.40 5.01 11.71
N SER A 239 -4.42 5.82 11.39
CA SER A 239 -4.77 6.95 12.25
C SER A 239 -5.39 6.50 13.57
N LEU A 240 -6.26 5.50 13.58
CA LEU A 240 -6.78 4.93 14.83
C LEU A 240 -5.66 4.31 15.69
N TRP A 241 -4.62 3.74 15.07
CA TRP A 241 -3.44 3.26 15.79
C TRP A 241 -2.61 4.40 16.38
N VAL A 242 -2.39 5.49 15.64
CA VAL A 242 -1.73 6.69 16.18
C VAL A 242 -2.55 7.26 17.34
N VAL A 243 -3.88 7.34 17.22
CA VAL A 243 -4.78 7.79 18.29
C VAL A 243 -4.71 6.86 19.51
N SER A 244 -4.52 5.55 19.34
CA SER A 244 -4.41 4.65 20.49
C SER A 244 -3.12 4.85 21.30
N ILE A 245 -2.08 5.44 20.69
CA ILE A 245 -0.81 5.76 21.36
C ILE A 245 -0.83 7.17 21.96
N PHE A 246 -1.32 8.16 21.19
CA PHE A 246 -1.21 9.57 21.54
C PHE A 246 -2.52 10.20 22.05
N GLY A 247 -3.64 9.50 21.97
CA GLY A 247 -4.95 10.04 22.33
C GLY A 247 -5.38 11.24 21.49
N ASN A 248 -6.11 12.15 22.11
CA ASN A 248 -6.54 13.43 21.53
C ASN A 248 -5.67 14.60 22.01
N TYR A 249 -4.37 14.37 22.17
CA TYR A 249 -3.42 15.42 22.56
C TYR A 249 -2.76 16.01 21.31
N VAL A 250 -2.56 17.33 21.32
CA VAL A 250 -1.92 18.07 20.22
C VAL A 250 -0.43 18.28 20.50
N SER A 251 -0.06 18.44 21.78
CA SER A 251 1.32 18.65 22.21
C SER A 251 1.93 17.40 22.82
N VAL A 252 3.16 17.09 22.43
CA VAL A 252 3.98 16.01 23.03
C VAL A 252 4.23 16.27 24.52
N VAL A 253 4.33 17.53 24.92
CA VAL A 253 4.56 17.93 26.33
C VAL A 253 3.34 17.68 27.20
N GLU A 254 2.14 17.76 26.65
CA GLU A 254 0.91 17.42 27.35
C GLU A 254 0.74 15.90 27.43
N TRP A 255 1.01 15.20 26.34
CA TRP A 255 0.95 13.73 26.29
C TRP A 255 1.90 13.07 27.29
N ASP A 256 3.14 13.56 27.43
CA ASP A 256 4.15 12.99 28.34
C ASP A 256 3.71 13.00 29.82
N LYS A 257 2.81 13.92 30.20
CA LYS A 257 2.28 14.05 31.56
C LYS A 257 1.09 13.13 31.84
N VAL A 258 0.58 12.44 30.83
CA VAL A 258 -0.66 11.68 30.90
C VAL A 258 -0.35 10.19 31.10
N SER A 259 -1.03 9.56 32.06
CA SER A 259 -0.91 8.12 32.27
C SER A 259 -1.45 7.35 31.06
N GLN A 260 -0.70 6.36 30.59
CA GLN A 260 -1.07 5.50 29.46
C GLN A 260 -2.40 4.76 29.66
N LEU A 261 -2.80 4.50 30.92
CA LEU A 261 -4.09 3.90 31.26
C LEU A 261 -5.28 4.78 30.87
N SER A 262 -5.12 6.10 30.89
CA SER A 262 -6.18 7.03 30.48
C SER A 262 -6.51 6.91 28.98
N LEU A 263 -5.55 6.45 28.17
CA LEU A 263 -5.68 6.28 26.71
C LEU A 263 -6.32 4.94 26.32
N ILE A 264 -6.62 4.07 27.29
CA ILE A 264 -7.10 2.71 27.02
C ILE A 264 -8.39 2.68 26.18
N HIS A 265 -9.24 3.69 26.31
CA HIS A 265 -10.49 3.80 25.53
C HIS A 265 -10.23 3.88 24.02
N TRP A 266 -9.15 4.53 23.59
CA TRP A 266 -8.75 4.56 22.18
C TRP A 266 -8.24 3.20 21.69
N SER A 267 -7.54 2.45 22.54
CA SER A 267 -7.14 1.08 22.22
C SER A 267 -8.33 0.13 22.16
N ILE A 268 -9.33 0.31 23.03
CA ILE A 268 -10.60 -0.43 22.97
C ILE A 268 -11.34 -0.10 21.67
N LEU A 269 -11.40 1.17 21.27
CA LEU A 269 -12.01 1.58 19.99
C LEU A 269 -11.32 0.89 18.81
N LEU A 270 -9.99 0.95 18.73
CA LEU A 270 -9.24 0.28 17.66
C LEU A 270 -9.46 -1.23 17.66
N THR A 271 -9.52 -1.86 18.84
CA THR A 271 -9.83 -3.29 18.98
C THR A 271 -11.21 -3.61 18.42
N PHE A 272 -12.22 -2.82 18.79
CA PHE A 272 -13.59 -3.00 18.32
C PHE A 272 -13.70 -2.82 16.80
N VAL A 273 -13.12 -1.74 16.25
CA VAL A 273 -13.12 -1.48 14.80
C VAL A 273 -12.39 -2.59 14.04
N SER A 274 -11.26 -3.06 14.55
CA SER A 274 -10.48 -4.15 13.95
C SER A 274 -11.24 -5.48 13.98
N ALA A 275 -11.87 -5.82 15.12
CA ALA A 275 -12.68 -7.02 15.25
C ALA A 275 -13.92 -6.97 14.34
N TYR A 276 -14.59 -5.82 14.26
CA TYR A 276 -15.71 -5.60 13.33
C TYR A 276 -15.26 -5.75 11.87
N ALA A 277 -14.10 -5.21 11.49
CA ALA A 277 -13.55 -5.36 10.16
C ALA A 277 -13.23 -6.82 9.81
N VAL A 278 -12.71 -7.61 10.75
CA VAL A 278 -12.53 -9.06 10.55
C VAL A 278 -13.88 -9.74 10.35
N TYR A 279 -14.86 -9.48 11.23
CA TYR A 279 -16.21 -10.04 11.11
C TYR A 279 -16.86 -9.70 9.77
N TYR A 280 -16.83 -8.41 9.40
CA TYR A 280 -17.37 -7.91 8.14
C TYR A 280 -16.66 -8.51 6.93
N GLY A 281 -15.32 -8.54 6.94
CA GLY A 281 -14.50 -9.09 5.87
C GLY A 281 -14.74 -10.59 5.66
N VAL A 282 -14.92 -11.37 6.73
CA VAL A 282 -15.31 -12.79 6.62
C VAL A 282 -16.72 -12.93 6.06
N LYS A 283 -17.69 -12.15 6.58
CA LYS A 283 -19.09 -12.21 6.15
C LYS A 283 -19.27 -11.86 4.67
N GLN A 284 -18.54 -10.87 4.18
CA GLN A 284 -18.64 -10.36 2.81
C GLN A 284 -17.63 -10.99 1.84
N LYS A 285 -16.83 -11.97 2.29
CA LYS A 285 -15.70 -12.52 1.53
C LYS A 285 -14.75 -11.41 1.01
N ASP A 286 -14.58 -10.34 1.78
CA ASP A 286 -13.69 -9.22 1.46
C ASP A 286 -12.34 -9.40 2.18
N ASP A 287 -11.39 -9.99 1.47
CA ASP A 287 -10.06 -10.26 2.00
C ASP A 287 -9.31 -9.00 2.39
N ILE A 288 -9.53 -7.87 1.71
CA ILE A 288 -8.83 -6.62 2.01
C ILE A 288 -9.24 -6.13 3.40
N VAL A 289 -10.53 -5.98 3.66
CA VAL A 289 -11.03 -5.51 4.97
C VAL A 289 -10.63 -6.47 6.10
N LYS A 290 -10.71 -7.78 5.82
CA LYS A 290 -10.30 -8.83 6.75
C LYS A 290 -8.81 -8.71 7.12
N ILE A 291 -7.93 -8.54 6.14
CA ILE A 291 -6.48 -8.42 6.35
C ILE A 291 -6.14 -7.16 7.14
N TYR A 292 -6.75 -6.01 6.82
CA TYR A 292 -6.56 -4.79 7.60
C TYR A 292 -7.01 -4.97 9.06
N GLY A 293 -8.21 -5.50 9.28
CA GLY A 293 -8.73 -5.77 10.62
C GLY A 293 -7.82 -6.70 11.42
N LEU A 294 -7.36 -7.81 10.83
CA LEU A 294 -6.46 -8.76 11.50
C LEU A 294 -5.11 -8.12 11.82
N THR A 295 -4.53 -7.39 10.86
CA THR A 295 -3.23 -6.73 11.01
C THR A 295 -3.27 -5.71 12.15
N PHE A 296 -4.26 -4.82 12.15
CA PHE A 296 -4.36 -3.77 13.14
C PHE A 296 -4.84 -4.25 14.51
N PHE A 297 -5.57 -5.36 14.57
CA PHE A 297 -5.84 -6.06 15.83
C PHE A 297 -4.53 -6.50 16.49
N PHE A 298 -3.63 -7.16 15.73
CA PHE A 298 -2.33 -7.59 16.25
C PHE A 298 -1.41 -6.42 16.55
N ILE A 299 -1.34 -5.41 15.68
CA ILE A 299 -0.55 -4.20 15.94
C ILE A 299 -0.99 -3.58 17.27
N ASN A 300 -2.30 -3.38 17.48
CA ASN A 300 -2.80 -2.79 18.72
C ASN A 300 -2.47 -3.65 19.95
N LEU A 301 -2.66 -4.97 19.85
CA LEU A 301 -2.34 -5.91 20.92
C LEU A 301 -0.85 -5.84 21.31
N TYR A 302 0.05 -5.88 20.33
CA TYR A 302 1.49 -5.82 20.59
C TYR A 302 1.93 -4.43 21.01
N THR A 303 1.36 -3.35 20.48
CA THR A 303 1.60 -1.99 20.99
C THR A 303 1.27 -1.91 22.47
N ARG A 304 0.12 -2.44 22.92
CA ARG A 304 -0.22 -2.50 24.36
C ARG A 304 0.73 -3.38 25.16
N TYR A 305 1.16 -4.51 24.59
CA TYR A 305 2.14 -5.37 25.24
C TYR A 305 3.46 -4.63 25.52
N PHE A 306 3.97 -3.88 24.55
CA PHE A 306 5.16 -3.06 24.74
C PHE A 306 4.90 -1.93 25.75
N GLU A 307 3.78 -1.22 25.64
CA GLU A 307 3.51 -0.08 26.52
C GLU A 307 3.36 -0.46 28.00
N TYR A 308 2.70 -1.57 28.31
CA TYR A 308 2.44 -1.94 29.71
C TYR A 308 3.50 -2.85 30.33
N PHE A 309 4.25 -3.61 29.53
CA PHE A 309 5.15 -4.62 30.07
C PHE A 309 6.63 -4.34 29.82
N TRP A 310 6.97 -3.29 29.07
CA TRP A 310 8.37 -3.01 28.75
C TRP A 310 9.21 -2.70 30.00
N GLU A 311 8.73 -1.83 30.90
CA GLU A 311 9.47 -1.49 32.12
C GLU A 311 9.19 -2.48 33.27
N ASP A 312 7.97 -3.02 33.36
CA ASP A 312 7.54 -3.81 34.52
C ASP A 312 7.95 -5.29 34.48
N LEU A 313 8.19 -5.87 33.29
CA LEU A 313 8.65 -7.27 33.18
C LEU A 313 10.17 -7.39 33.08
N HIS A 314 10.69 -8.45 33.69
CA HIS A 314 12.06 -8.89 33.42
C HIS A 314 12.23 -9.17 31.91
N LYS A 315 13.26 -8.57 31.28
CA LYS A 315 13.42 -8.59 29.81
C LYS A 315 13.44 -10.00 29.22
N ALA A 316 14.02 -10.98 29.92
CA ALA A 316 14.00 -12.37 29.49
C ALA A 316 12.56 -12.94 29.41
N LEU A 317 11.72 -12.64 30.41
CA LEU A 317 10.32 -13.06 30.42
C LEU A 317 9.51 -12.31 29.35
N PHE A 318 9.77 -11.01 29.19
CA PHE A 318 9.18 -10.20 28.14
C PHE A 318 9.41 -10.79 26.74
N PHE A 319 10.67 -11.13 26.40
CA PHE A 319 10.98 -11.73 25.12
C PHE A 319 10.50 -13.18 25.00
N ALA A 320 10.47 -13.94 26.09
CA ALA A 320 9.93 -15.30 26.10
C ALA A 320 8.43 -15.33 25.77
N ILE A 321 7.63 -14.47 26.40
CA ILE A 321 6.19 -14.35 26.11
C ILE A 321 5.97 -13.93 24.65
N LEU A 322 6.73 -12.95 24.17
CA LEU A 322 6.67 -12.49 22.78
C LEU A 322 7.03 -13.61 21.78
N ALA A 323 8.08 -14.39 22.06
CA ALA A 323 8.47 -15.51 21.23
C ALA A 323 7.41 -16.61 21.22
N LEU A 324 6.85 -16.96 22.38
CA LEU A 324 5.78 -17.95 22.50
C LEU A 324 4.50 -17.50 21.78
N SER A 325 4.14 -16.22 21.83
CA SER A 325 2.97 -15.71 21.11
C SER A 325 3.16 -15.80 19.60
N PHE A 326 4.32 -15.37 19.07
CA PHE A 326 4.61 -15.50 17.64
C PHE A 326 4.68 -16.96 17.19
N TRP A 327 5.28 -17.85 17.98
CA TRP A 327 5.28 -19.28 17.71
C TRP A 327 3.87 -19.85 17.66
N PHE A 328 3.02 -19.49 18.62
CA PHE A 328 1.63 -19.93 18.67
C PHE A 328 0.85 -19.49 17.43
N PHE A 329 0.92 -18.20 17.06
CA PHE A 329 0.22 -17.71 15.86
C PHE A 329 0.81 -18.29 14.57
N GLY A 330 2.14 -18.41 14.48
CA GLY A 330 2.83 -19.00 13.33
C GLY A 330 2.42 -20.45 13.09
N SER A 331 2.42 -21.28 14.15
CA SER A 331 2.01 -22.69 14.06
C SER A 331 0.53 -22.86 13.69
N ARG A 332 -0.36 -21.95 14.12
CA ARG A 332 -1.76 -21.94 13.70
C ARG A 332 -1.92 -21.55 12.24
N ALA A 333 -1.19 -20.54 11.78
CA ALA A 333 -1.17 -20.14 10.38
C ALA A 333 -0.65 -21.27 9.49
N GLU A 334 0.39 -21.99 9.93
CA GLU A 334 0.91 -23.16 9.24
C GLU A 334 -0.13 -24.27 9.11
N LYS A 335 -0.86 -24.59 10.18
CA LYS A 335 -1.95 -25.59 10.13
C LYS A 335 -3.05 -25.19 9.15
N ILE A 336 -3.47 -23.92 9.15
CA ILE A 336 -4.48 -23.41 8.21
C ILE A 336 -3.96 -23.52 6.77
N TYR A 337 -2.69 -23.19 6.54
CA TYR A 337 -2.05 -23.31 5.24
C TYR A 337 -2.02 -24.77 4.77
N GLN A 338 -1.64 -25.71 5.63
CA GLN A 338 -1.65 -27.14 5.31
C GLN A 338 -3.06 -27.65 4.98
N ILE A 339 -4.10 -27.24 5.71
CA ILE A 339 -5.49 -27.58 5.40
C ILE A 339 -5.90 -27.02 4.04
N SER A 340 -5.51 -25.78 3.72
CA SER A 340 -5.81 -25.16 2.42
C SER A 340 -5.13 -25.86 1.23
N LEU A 341 -4.02 -26.57 1.47
CA LEU A 341 -3.34 -27.39 0.45
C LEU A 341 -4.01 -28.76 0.24
N VAL A 342 -4.67 -29.30 1.27
CA VAL A 342 -5.30 -30.64 1.23
C VAL A 342 -6.75 -30.58 0.76
N THR A 343 -7.44 -29.46 0.97
CA THR A 343 -8.81 -29.22 0.48
C THR A 343 -8.74 -28.30 -0.74
N PRO A 344 -8.71 -28.82 -1.99
CA PRO A 344 -8.97 -27.96 -3.14
C PRO A 344 -10.36 -27.36 -2.95
N SER A 345 -10.53 -26.06 -3.21
CA SER A 345 -11.80 -25.36 -2.97
C SER A 345 -12.92 -25.95 -3.83
N SER A 346 -13.56 -27.00 -3.33
CA SER A 346 -14.90 -27.39 -3.74
C SER A 346 -15.86 -26.46 -3.03
N LYS A 347 -16.10 -25.30 -3.65
CA LYS A 347 -17.39 -24.59 -3.60
C LYS A 347 -17.35 -23.35 -4.50
N GLU A 348 -18.25 -23.43 -5.47
CA GLU A 348 -18.74 -22.43 -6.43
C GLU A 348 -18.99 -21.03 -5.84
#